data_AF-A0A976DNL0-F1
#
_entry.id   AF-A0A976DNL0-F1
#
_cell.length_a   1.000
_cell.length_b   1.000
_cell.length_c   1.000
_cell.angle_alpha   90.00
_cell.angle_beta   90.00
_cell.angle_gamma   90.00
#
_symmetry.space_group_name_H-M   'P 1'
#
loop_
_entity.id
_entity.type
_entity.pdbx_description
1 polymer ?
#
loop_
_entity_poly.entity_id
_entity_poly.type
_entity_poly.pdbx_seq_one_letter_code
_entity_poly.pdbx_strand_id
1 'polypeptide(L)'
;MFFTRSKTEMVSPDKALPGRSEPLPTAETHFLSGIPLKSAVPEGMEEAMFGMGCFWGVERKFWQTPGVWLTMVGYAGGFTPNPTYNETCTQLTGHN
;
A
#
# COMPACT_ATOMS: atom_id res chain seq x y z
N MET A 1 24.74 -23.79 11.56
CA MET A 1 23.78 -23.04 12.40
C MET A 1 22.96 -22.17 11.45
N PHE A 2 21.67 -22.44 11.33
CA PHE A 2 20.81 -21.79 10.33
C PHE A 2 20.65 -20.30 10.67
N PHE A 3 21.20 -19.43 9.83
CA PHE A 3 21.05 -17.98 9.97
C PHE A 3 19.62 -17.60 9.58
N THR A 4 18.71 -17.60 10.56
CA THR A 4 17.39 -16.97 10.43
C THR A 4 17.58 -15.47 10.36
N ARG A 5 17.26 -14.88 9.20
CA ARG A 5 17.23 -13.44 9.00
C ARG A 5 16.27 -12.79 10.01
N SER A 6 16.64 -11.65 10.59
CA SER A 6 15.75 -10.93 11.50
C SER A 6 14.54 -10.39 10.74
N LYS A 7 13.33 -10.61 11.26
CA LYS A 7 12.07 -10.12 10.68
C LYS A 7 11.98 -8.58 10.61
N THR A 8 12.85 -7.88 11.33
CA THR A 8 12.87 -6.42 11.41
C THR A 8 13.91 -5.77 10.50
N GLU A 9 14.71 -6.56 9.79
CA GLU A 9 15.75 -6.03 8.91
C GLU A 9 15.22 -5.83 7.49
N MET A 10 15.40 -4.62 6.95
CA MET A 10 15.00 -4.30 5.57
C MET A 10 15.77 -5.18 4.56
N VAL A 11 15.08 -5.63 3.51
CA VAL A 11 15.71 -6.38 2.41
C VAL A 11 16.65 -5.49 1.62
N SER A 12 17.78 -6.04 1.18
CA SER A 12 18.66 -5.32 0.27
C SER A 12 18.03 -5.30 -1.14
N PRO A 13 18.22 -4.23 -1.93
CA PRO A 13 17.59 -4.12 -3.25
C PRO A 13 17.87 -5.30 -4.19
N ASP A 14 19.07 -5.88 -4.13
CA ASP A 14 19.50 -7.04 -4.94
C ASP A 14 18.80 -8.35 -4.55
N LYS A 15 18.20 -8.41 -3.35
CA LYS A 15 17.48 -9.58 -2.83
C LYS A 15 15.98 -9.37 -2.76
N ALA A 16 15.49 -8.20 -3.17
CA ALA A 16 14.07 -7.93 -3.23
C ALA A 16 13.41 -8.80 -4.30
N LEU A 17 12.14 -9.17 -4.10
CA LEU A 17 11.39 -9.90 -5.13
C LEU A 17 11.32 -9.05 -6.42
N PRO A 18 11.38 -9.67 -7.60
CA PRO A 18 11.40 -8.93 -8.86
C PRO A 18 10.07 -8.24 -9.17
N GLY A 19 8.96 -8.70 -8.59
CA GLY A 19 7.63 -8.14 -8.82
C GLY A 19 7.17 -8.33 -10.25
N ARG A 20 6.48 -7.32 -10.79
CA ARG A 20 5.89 -7.32 -12.14
C ARG A 20 5.83 -5.91 -12.72
N SER A 21 5.83 -5.78 -14.04
CA SER A 21 5.69 -4.50 -14.75
C SER A 21 4.27 -3.95 -14.67
N GLU A 22 3.27 -4.84 -14.73
CA GLU A 22 1.86 -4.49 -14.81
C GLU A 22 1.28 -4.25 -13.42
N PRO A 23 0.57 -3.13 -13.20
CA PRO A 23 -0.08 -2.87 -11.93
C PRO A 23 -1.21 -3.87 -11.69
N LEU A 24 -1.50 -4.13 -10.41
CA LEU A 24 -2.62 -4.97 -10.04
C LEU A 24 -3.94 -4.30 -10.43
N PRO A 25 -4.92 -5.07 -10.95
CA PRO A 25 -6.25 -4.53 -11.18
C PRO A 25 -6.89 -4.15 -9.84
N THR A 26 -7.42 -2.94 -9.74
CA THR A 26 -8.18 -2.44 -8.60
C THR A 26 -9.65 -2.31 -8.96
N ALA A 27 -10.50 -2.05 -7.97
CA ALA A 27 -11.84 -1.53 -8.25
C ALA A 27 -11.76 -0.22 -9.05
N GLU A 28 -12.81 0.09 -9.80
CA GLU A 28 -12.89 1.36 -10.55
C GLU A 28 -13.31 2.52 -9.64
N THR A 29 -14.21 2.25 -8.69
CA THR A 29 -14.77 3.23 -7.77
C THR A 29 -14.60 2.82 -6.31
N HIS A 30 -14.54 3.82 -5.43
CA HIS A 30 -14.51 3.63 -3.99
C HIS A 30 -15.85 3.06 -3.52
N PHE A 31 -15.80 1.94 -2.82
CA PHE A 31 -16.98 1.14 -2.50
C PHE A 31 -18.09 1.91 -1.76
N LEU A 32 -17.73 2.85 -0.88
CA LEU A 32 -18.70 3.60 -0.07
C LEU A 32 -19.17 4.91 -0.70
N SER A 33 -18.31 5.59 -1.45
CA SER A 33 -18.61 6.93 -1.98
C SER A 33 -18.95 6.95 -3.47
N GLY A 34 -18.65 5.87 -4.20
CA GLY A 34 -18.82 5.78 -5.65
C GLY A 34 -17.84 6.64 -6.46
N ILE A 35 -16.91 7.34 -5.80
CA ILE A 35 -15.92 8.19 -6.46
C ILE A 35 -14.91 7.30 -7.20
N PRO A 36 -14.51 7.59 -8.46
CA PRO A 36 -13.47 6.84 -9.15
C PRO A 36 -12.15 6.87 -8.36
N LEU A 37 -11.50 5.71 -8.16
CA LEU A 37 -10.27 5.64 -7.34
C LEU A 37 -9.12 6.46 -7.94
N LYS A 38 -9.11 6.63 -9.25
CA LYS A 38 -8.07 7.37 -9.99
C LYS A 38 -8.45 8.83 -10.25
N SER A 39 -9.37 9.39 -9.47
CA SER A 39 -9.76 10.80 -9.59
C SER A 39 -8.59 11.70 -9.19
N ALA A 40 -8.42 12.82 -9.88
CA ALA A 40 -7.47 13.85 -9.47
C ALA A 40 -7.88 14.46 -8.12
N VAL A 41 -6.89 14.87 -7.32
CA VAL A 41 -7.13 15.57 -6.05
C VAL A 41 -7.88 16.88 -6.33
N PRO A 42 -9.04 17.14 -5.71
CA PRO A 42 -9.81 18.37 -5.93
C PRO A 42 -9.05 19.61 -5.48
N GLU A 43 -9.42 20.75 -6.05
CA GLU A 43 -8.92 22.05 -5.59
C GLU A 43 -9.23 22.26 -4.10
N GLY A 44 -8.23 22.72 -3.34
CA GLY A 44 -8.35 22.91 -1.89
C GLY A 44 -8.22 21.64 -1.04
N MET A 45 -7.85 20.50 -1.65
CA MET A 45 -7.52 19.26 -0.94
C MET A 45 -6.07 18.84 -1.20
N GLU A 46 -5.55 17.98 -0.33
CA GLU A 46 -4.20 17.41 -0.42
C GLU A 46 -4.23 15.89 -0.21
N GLU A 47 -3.21 15.20 -0.75
CA GLU A 47 -2.98 13.78 -0.52
C GLU A 47 -1.96 13.56 0.60
N ALA A 48 -2.25 12.61 1.50
CA ALA A 48 -1.34 12.19 2.54
C ALA A 48 -1.28 10.66 2.62
N MET A 49 -0.08 10.12 2.84
CA MET A 49 0.17 8.68 2.94
C MET A 49 0.62 8.30 4.36
N PHE A 50 0.00 7.28 4.94
CA PHE A 50 0.25 6.84 6.32
C PHE A 50 0.60 5.35 6.38
N GLY A 51 1.64 4.99 7.15
CA GLY A 51 1.98 3.61 7.50
C GLY A 51 1.63 3.30 8.95
N MET A 52 0.56 2.53 9.21
CA MET A 52 -0.02 2.37 10.55
C MET A 52 -0.49 0.92 10.86
N GLY A 53 0.28 -0.09 10.45
CA GLY A 53 -0.08 -1.50 10.65
C GLY A 53 -1.09 -2.01 9.62
N CYS A 54 -2.04 -2.87 10.02
CA CYS A 54 -3.01 -3.44 9.08
C CYS A 54 -3.92 -2.36 8.49
N PHE A 55 -3.74 -2.11 7.19
CA PHE A 55 -4.41 -1.03 6.46
C PHE A 55 -5.93 -1.17 6.43
N TRP A 56 -6.51 -2.36 6.57
CA TRP A 56 -7.97 -2.54 6.64
C TRP A 56 -8.62 -1.75 7.78
N GLY A 57 -7.98 -1.76 8.96
CA GLY A 57 -8.48 -1.01 10.12
C GLY A 57 -8.24 0.48 9.98
N VAL A 58 -7.10 0.85 9.39
CA VAL A 58 -6.65 2.24 9.24
C VAL A 58 -7.49 2.96 8.19
N GLU A 59 -7.65 2.38 7.00
CA GLU A 59 -8.49 2.90 5.92
C GLU A 59 -9.93 3.11 6.42
N ARG A 60 -10.43 2.13 7.18
CA ARG A 60 -11.75 2.24 7.81
C ARG A 60 -11.90 3.45 8.71
N LYS A 61 -10.86 3.83 9.44
CA LYS A 61 -10.91 5.03 10.28
C LYS A 61 -10.90 6.30 9.45
N PHE A 62 -10.07 6.37 8.42
CA PHE A 62 -9.95 7.56 7.57
C PHE A 62 -11.21 7.82 6.74
N TRP A 63 -11.84 6.82 6.13
CA TRP A 63 -13.07 7.09 5.36
C TRP A 63 -14.24 7.56 6.23
N GLN A 64 -14.16 7.37 7.56
CA GLN A 64 -15.14 7.86 8.53
C GLN A 64 -14.78 9.25 9.08
N THR A 65 -13.59 9.77 8.79
CA THR A 65 -13.13 11.06 9.30
C THR A 65 -13.74 12.20 8.49
N PRO A 66 -14.43 13.17 9.14
CA PRO A 66 -14.95 14.34 8.45
C PRO A 66 -13.84 15.10 7.71
N GLY A 67 -14.09 15.44 6.45
CA GLY A 67 -13.12 16.13 5.58
C GLY A 67 -12.26 15.20 4.73
N VAL A 68 -12.26 13.88 4.99
CA VAL A 68 -11.62 12.91 4.09
C VAL A 68 -12.51 12.66 2.88
N TRP A 69 -11.97 12.91 1.70
CA TRP A 69 -12.72 12.81 0.44
C TRP A 69 -12.64 11.41 -0.19
N LEU A 70 -11.45 10.83 -0.22
CA LEU A 70 -11.17 9.53 -0.83
C LEU A 70 -10.07 8.81 -0.05
N THR A 71 -10.22 7.51 0.14
CA THR A 71 -9.19 6.65 0.73
C THR A 71 -8.84 5.53 -0.22
N MET A 72 -7.57 5.14 -0.19
CA MET A 72 -7.01 4.00 -0.91
C MET A 72 -5.92 3.36 -0.06
N VAL A 73 -5.61 2.11 -0.35
CA VAL A 73 -4.58 1.34 0.35
C VAL A 73 -3.66 0.65 -0.64
N GLY A 74 -2.42 0.46 -0.21
CA GLY A 74 -1.38 -0.19 -1.01
C GLY A 74 -0.12 -0.37 -0.19
N TYR A 75 0.94 -0.74 -0.88
CA TYR A 75 2.25 -1.02 -0.31
C TYR A 75 3.25 0.05 -0.77
N ALA A 76 4.02 0.60 0.16
CA ALA A 76 4.95 1.70 -0.12
C ALA A 76 6.28 1.55 0.62
N GLY A 77 7.30 2.29 0.19
CA GLY A 77 8.61 2.37 0.84
C GLY A 77 9.60 1.25 0.50
N GLY A 78 9.20 0.25 -0.29
CA GLY A 78 10.06 -0.86 -0.70
C GLY A 78 10.65 -0.74 -2.11
N PHE A 79 11.14 -1.88 -2.61
CA PHE A 79 11.87 -1.96 -3.89
C PHE A 79 11.09 -2.71 -4.98
N THR A 80 10.27 -3.69 -4.61
CA THR A 80 9.59 -4.55 -5.57
C THR A 80 8.47 -3.80 -6.31
N PRO A 81 8.51 -3.68 -7.65
CA PRO A 81 7.45 -3.02 -8.39
C PRO A 81 6.15 -3.84 -8.39
N ASN A 82 5.03 -3.14 -8.22
CA ASN A 82 3.67 -3.69 -8.26
C ASN A 82 3.47 -4.96 -7.41
N PRO A 83 3.85 -4.98 -6.12
CA PRO A 83 3.82 -6.20 -5.32
C PRO A 83 2.38 -6.62 -4.98
N THR A 84 2.15 -7.92 -4.87
CA THR A 84 0.91 -8.51 -4.33
C THR A 84 0.95 -8.56 -2.81
N TYR A 85 -0.22 -8.70 -2.19
CA TYR A 85 -0.34 -8.98 -0.76
C TYR A 85 0.55 -10.15 -0.32
N ASN A 86 0.51 -11.25 -1.07
CA ASN A 86 1.28 -12.45 -0.75
C ASN A 86 2.79 -12.21 -0.83
N GLU A 87 3.26 -11.48 -1.84
CA GLU A 87 4.68 -11.11 -1.94
C GLU A 87 5.09 -10.21 -0.78
N THR A 88 4.31 -9.20 -0.44
CA THR A 88 4.62 -8.31 0.70
C THR A 88 4.67 -9.06 2.02
N CYS A 89 3.77 -10.04 2.24
CA CYS A 89 3.80 -10.88 3.45
C CYS A 89 5.08 -11.71 3.62
N THR A 90 5.87 -11.92 2.56
CA THR A 90 7.18 -12.59 2.66
C THR A 90 8.27 -11.73 3.29
N GLN A 91 8.05 -10.40 3.40
CA GLN A 91 9.04 -9.40 3.80
C GLN A 91 10.21 -9.24 2.82
N LEU A 92 10.11 -9.83 1.63
CA LEU A 92 11.11 -9.72 0.58
C LEU A 92 10.80 -8.62 -0.43
N THR A 93 9.73 -7.84 -0.25
CA THR A 93 9.44 -6.69 -1.12
C THR A 93 10.07 -5.39 -0.61
N GLY A 94 10.35 -5.34 0.69
CA GLY A 94 10.79 -4.14 1.40
C GLY A 94 9.67 -3.13 1.66
N HIS A 95 8.44 -3.40 1.21
CA HIS A 95 7.30 -2.53 1.48
C HIS A 95 6.71 -2.78 2.87
N ASN A 96 6.11 -1.74 3.43
CA ASN A 96 5.16 -1.82 4.53
C ASN A 96 3.72 -1.89 4.02
#